data_AF-A0A132TKM9-F1
#
_entry.id   AF-A0A132TKM9-F1
#
_cell.length_a   1.000
_cell.length_b   1.000
_cell.length_c   1.000
_cell.angle_alpha   90.00
_cell.angle_beta   90.00
_cell.angle_gamma   90.00
#
_symmetry.space_group_name_H-M   'P 1'
#
loop_
_entity.id
_entity.type
_entity.pdbx_description
1 polymer ?
#
loop_
_entity_poly.entity_id
_entity_poly.type
_entity_poly.pdbx_seq_one_letter_code
_entity_poly.pdbx_strand_id
1 'polypeptide(L)'
;MATLDEFRNQTGEFAEEPAAEHDADAPDVEQPDPAEEYEDISEDTPHDGDSEIDTDAYEPEEPELSPKEKTAFEKRLEREKRKLEETLSKQYEDKYSKHKRVIEQLGGDPDVIELRLKEQQIMNEAQQLAEQNGWDEQQYSWYIGQQQQVMKQEQLQKELAELRIANQINDLRDNPEFAGIQTMRQEISDIVNRSNGTLSVEQAYWALGGAKRNQQTKREAEQRAAVQRRQRVVANDAPAAASTEKALPPDVLAQAAAMGMSPAEVRELMAFEGINNINDYRKIKKK
;
A
#
# COMPACT_ATOMS: atom_id res chain seq x y z
N MET A 1 1.18 -71.19 25.39
CA MET A 1 1.77 -70.05 24.64
C MET A 1 1.44 -70.29 23.18
N ALA A 2 0.47 -69.54 22.65
CA ALA A 2 0.09 -69.58 21.24
C ALA A 2 0.86 -68.46 20.51
N THR A 3 1.33 -68.74 19.29
CA THR A 3 2.19 -67.85 18.50
C THR A 3 1.39 -66.84 17.69
N LEU A 4 2.00 -65.68 17.42
CA LEU A 4 1.39 -64.50 16.77
C LEU A 4 0.85 -64.71 15.34
N ASP A 5 1.03 -65.88 14.75
CA ASP A 5 0.58 -66.20 13.38
C ASP A 5 -0.86 -66.74 13.31
N GLU A 6 -1.50 -67.09 14.44
CA GLU A 6 -2.87 -67.63 14.45
C GLU A 6 -3.99 -66.57 14.41
N PHE A 7 -3.67 -65.28 14.61
CA PHE A 7 -4.70 -64.22 14.61
C PHE A 7 -4.95 -63.55 13.26
N ARG A 8 -4.19 -63.88 12.21
CA ARG A 8 -4.27 -63.19 10.91
C ARG A 8 -5.23 -63.83 9.90
N ASN A 9 -5.77 -65.02 10.18
CA ASN A 9 -6.56 -65.80 9.21
C ASN A 9 -8.03 -66.07 9.62
N GLN A 10 -8.63 -65.26 10.49
CA GLN A 10 -9.97 -65.54 11.02
C GLN A 10 -10.97 -64.39 10.97
N THR A 11 -10.95 -63.59 9.89
CA THR A 11 -12.05 -62.66 9.55
C THR A 11 -12.28 -62.62 8.05
N GLY A 12 -12.74 -63.75 7.51
CA GLY A 12 -13.27 -63.84 6.16
C GLY A 12 -14.42 -64.83 6.15
N GLU A 13 -15.65 -64.32 6.29
CA GLU A 13 -16.95 -64.89 5.88
C GLU A 13 -18.04 -64.37 6.81
N PHE A 14 -18.81 -63.36 6.36
CA PHE A 14 -20.24 -63.31 6.68
C PHE A 14 -20.99 -62.46 5.65
N ALA A 15 -21.65 -63.19 4.74
CA ALA A 15 -22.94 -62.95 4.10
C ALA A 15 -23.17 -61.72 3.20
N GLU A 16 -23.29 -62.02 1.90
CA GLU A 16 -24.08 -61.31 0.89
C GLU A 16 -25.60 -61.32 1.20
N GLU A 17 -26.30 -60.21 0.87
CA GLU A 17 -27.61 -60.12 0.17
C GLU A 17 -28.19 -58.67 0.26
N PRO A 18 -29.11 -58.21 -0.61
CA PRO A 18 -28.90 -57.83 -2.00
C PRO A 18 -29.26 -56.35 -2.30
N ALA A 19 -28.99 -55.95 -3.54
CA ALA A 19 -29.11 -54.62 -4.13
C ALA A 19 -30.47 -53.92 -3.96
N ALA A 20 -30.41 -52.63 -3.59
CA ALA A 20 -31.46 -51.64 -3.84
C ALA A 20 -30.88 -50.58 -4.77
N GLU A 21 -31.39 -50.57 -6.01
CA GLU A 21 -31.17 -49.55 -7.02
C GLU A 21 -31.70 -48.21 -6.52
N HIS A 22 -30.83 -47.19 -6.49
CA HIS A 22 -31.25 -45.79 -6.50
C HIS A 22 -30.34 -45.01 -7.45
N ASP A 23 -30.91 -44.72 -8.63
CA ASP A 23 -30.55 -43.62 -9.51
C ASP A 23 -30.42 -42.31 -8.70
N ALA A 24 -29.24 -41.69 -8.75
CA ALA A 24 -29.05 -40.24 -8.63
C ALA A 24 -27.60 -39.86 -8.99
N ASP A 25 -27.42 -39.53 -10.27
CA ASP A 25 -26.61 -38.40 -10.78
C ASP A 25 -25.47 -37.90 -9.86
N ALA A 26 -24.27 -38.44 -10.07
CA ALA A 26 -23.02 -37.93 -9.50
C ALA A 26 -22.20 -37.25 -10.60
N PRO A 27 -21.71 -36.01 -10.40
CA PRO A 27 -20.87 -35.35 -11.38
C PRO A 27 -19.51 -36.02 -11.49
N ASP A 28 -19.12 -36.26 -12.73
CA ASP A 28 -17.84 -36.74 -13.22
C ASP A 28 -16.68 -35.92 -12.61
N VAL A 29 -15.87 -36.55 -11.75
CA VAL A 29 -14.61 -35.98 -11.25
C VAL A 29 -13.49 -36.78 -11.89
N GLU A 30 -12.92 -36.20 -12.95
CA GLU A 30 -11.68 -36.63 -13.57
C GLU A 30 -10.59 -36.80 -12.50
N GLN A 31 -10.05 -38.02 -12.40
CA GLN A 31 -8.81 -38.28 -11.70
C GLN A 31 -7.65 -37.65 -12.50
N PRO A 32 -6.82 -36.79 -11.92
CA PRO A 32 -5.56 -36.42 -12.56
C PRO A 32 -4.56 -37.58 -12.42
N ASP A 33 -4.03 -38.00 -13.56
CA ASP A 33 -2.94 -38.95 -13.74
C ASP A 33 -1.71 -38.62 -12.87
N PRO A 34 -1.00 -39.63 -12.33
CA PRO A 34 0.28 -39.46 -11.67
C PRO A 34 1.41 -39.82 -12.63
N ALA A 35 2.06 -38.84 -13.27
CA ALA A 35 3.49 -38.83 -13.63
C ALA A 35 3.78 -37.82 -14.74
N GLU A 36 4.38 -36.68 -14.40
CA GLU A 36 5.34 -36.01 -15.29
C GLU A 36 6.56 -35.58 -14.46
N GLU A 37 7.60 -36.40 -14.59
CA GLU A 37 9.02 -36.11 -14.66
C GLU A 37 9.39 -34.61 -14.64
N TYR A 38 9.99 -34.15 -13.54
CA TYR A 38 10.63 -32.83 -13.51
C TYR A 38 11.94 -32.91 -14.31
N GLU A 39 11.92 -32.31 -15.50
CA GLU A 39 13.11 -32.05 -16.30
C GLU A 39 14.08 -31.14 -15.54
N ASP A 40 15.34 -31.57 -15.51
CA ASP A 40 16.52 -30.85 -15.04
C ASP A 40 16.82 -29.69 -15.99
N ILE A 41 16.25 -28.51 -15.72
CA ILE A 41 16.55 -27.28 -16.47
C ILE A 41 17.89 -26.72 -15.95
N SER A 42 18.97 -27.30 -16.47
CA SER A 42 20.27 -26.62 -16.54
C SER A 42 20.22 -25.64 -17.72
N GLU A 43 19.73 -24.42 -17.50
CA GLU A 43 19.77 -23.36 -18.52
C GLU A 43 21.02 -22.48 -18.32
N ASP A 44 22.06 -22.94 -19.01
CA ASP A 44 23.23 -22.20 -19.48
C ASP A 44 22.83 -20.80 -19.97
N THR A 45 23.07 -19.77 -19.16
CA THR A 45 22.96 -18.37 -19.59
C THR A 45 24.38 -17.85 -19.86
N PRO A 46 24.80 -17.71 -21.12
CA PRO A 46 26.07 -17.09 -21.44
C PRO A 46 25.95 -15.56 -21.44
N HIS A 47 26.92 -14.95 -20.76
CA HIS A 47 27.75 -13.87 -21.29
C HIS A 47 27.19 -12.43 -21.40
N ASP A 48 27.94 -11.56 -20.73
CA ASP A 48 28.33 -10.20 -21.08
C ASP A 48 27.28 -9.08 -21.14
N GLY A 49 27.38 -8.25 -20.11
CA GLY A 49 26.97 -6.86 -20.14
C GLY A 49 27.35 -6.22 -18.83
N ASP A 50 28.63 -5.92 -18.64
CA ASP A 50 29.09 -4.87 -17.72
C ASP A 50 28.39 -3.57 -18.11
N SER A 51 27.17 -3.41 -17.62
CA SER A 51 26.49 -2.14 -17.51
C SER A 51 26.94 -1.55 -16.19
N GLU A 52 28.05 -0.81 -16.22
CA GLU A 52 28.28 0.27 -15.27
C GLU A 52 27.07 1.21 -15.35
N ILE A 53 26.03 0.88 -14.60
CA ILE A 53 25.01 1.85 -14.23
C ILE A 53 25.76 2.78 -13.28
N ASP A 54 26.22 3.87 -13.87
CA ASP A 54 26.62 5.08 -13.19
C ASP A 54 25.41 5.50 -12.34
N THR A 55 25.32 4.95 -11.14
CA THR A 55 24.41 5.40 -10.10
C THR A 55 24.98 6.71 -9.59
N ASP A 56 24.90 7.73 -10.42
CA ASP A 56 24.81 9.10 -9.95
C ASP A 56 23.56 9.12 -9.05
N ALA A 57 23.84 8.98 -7.77
CA ALA A 57 22.90 9.10 -6.69
C ALA A 57 22.18 10.45 -6.86
N TYR A 58 21.00 10.39 -7.48
CA TYR A 58 20.04 11.47 -7.42
C TYR A 58 19.48 11.46 -5.99
N GLU A 59 20.30 11.94 -5.07
CA GLU A 59 19.87 12.36 -3.75
C GLU A 59 18.87 13.49 -4.02
N PRO A 60 17.56 13.28 -3.77
CA PRO A 60 16.58 14.32 -4.04
C PRO A 60 16.96 15.50 -3.15
N GLU A 61 17.45 16.60 -3.74
CA GLU A 61 17.71 17.84 -3.03
C GLU A 61 16.46 18.18 -2.24
N GLU A 62 16.55 17.99 -0.92
CA GLU A 62 15.49 18.37 0.00
C GLU A 62 15.23 19.85 -0.24
N PRO A 63 14.00 20.27 -0.59
CA PRO A 63 13.70 21.67 -0.76
C PRO A 63 14.06 22.37 0.55
N GLU A 64 15.06 23.25 0.52
CA GLU A 64 15.53 23.99 1.69
C GLU A 64 14.40 24.92 2.19
N LEU A 65 13.53 24.37 3.03
CA LEU A 65 12.51 25.10 3.74
C LEU A 65 13.18 26.14 4.63
N SER A 66 12.62 27.34 4.71
CA SER A 66 13.17 28.38 5.57
C SER A 66 13.18 27.90 7.05
N PRO A 67 14.09 28.40 7.91
CA PRO A 67 14.19 27.92 9.31
C PRO A 67 12.88 28.02 10.11
N LYS A 68 12.00 28.96 9.76
CA LYS A 68 10.66 29.10 10.34
C LYS A 68 9.65 28.06 9.84
N GLU A 69 9.81 27.59 8.61
CA GLU A 69 8.97 26.54 8.02
C GLU A 69 9.42 25.15 8.47
N LYS A 70 10.73 24.93 8.67
CA LYS A 70 11.28 23.72 9.29
C LYS A 70 10.69 23.49 10.68
N THR A 71 10.66 24.53 11.53
CA THR A 71 10.10 24.44 12.89
C THR A 71 8.57 24.32 12.92
N ALA A 72 7.85 24.93 11.98
CA ALA A 72 6.39 24.79 11.88
C ALA A 72 5.96 23.41 11.33
N PHE A 73 6.71 22.88 10.36
CA PHE A 73 6.55 21.53 9.83
C PHE A 73 6.87 20.48 10.89
N GLU A 74 7.98 20.64 11.60
CA GLU A 74 8.38 19.76 12.72
C GLU A 74 7.34 19.76 13.84
N LYS A 75 6.82 20.94 14.24
CA LYS A 75 5.69 21.02 15.20
C LYS A 75 4.42 20.35 14.69
N ARG A 76 4.16 20.40 13.38
CA ARG A 76 2.98 19.74 12.78
C ARG A 76 3.17 18.23 12.77
N LEU A 77 4.36 17.76 12.44
CA LEU A 77 4.75 16.35 12.44
C LEU A 77 4.75 15.78 13.85
N GLU A 78 5.22 16.52 14.85
CA GLU A 78 5.17 16.13 16.25
C GLU A 78 3.72 16.06 16.78
N ARG A 79 2.86 17.00 16.37
CA ARG A 79 1.41 16.94 16.66
C ARG A 79 0.74 15.75 15.99
N GLU A 80 1.16 15.39 14.79
CA GLU A 80 0.63 14.24 14.06
C GLU A 80 1.11 12.93 14.68
N LYS A 81 2.41 12.82 15.01
CA LYS A 81 2.98 11.71 15.78
C LYS A 81 2.27 11.53 17.11
N ARG A 82 2.06 12.61 17.87
CA ARG A 82 1.34 12.55 19.15
C ARG A 82 -0.11 12.11 18.98
N LYS A 83 -0.80 12.55 17.92
CA LYS A 83 -2.16 12.08 17.61
C LYS A 83 -2.18 10.60 17.26
N LEU A 84 -1.22 10.14 16.45
CA LEU A 84 -1.08 8.73 16.10
C LEU A 84 -0.78 7.88 17.32
N GLU A 85 0.16 8.30 18.16
CA GLU A 85 0.51 7.63 19.42
C GLU A 85 -0.68 7.59 20.38
N GLU A 86 -1.46 8.66 20.48
CA GLU A 86 -2.68 8.69 21.30
C GLU A 86 -3.79 7.79 20.72
N THR A 87 -3.94 7.70 19.39
CA THR A 87 -4.89 6.77 18.77
C THR A 87 -4.45 5.32 18.94
N LEU A 88 -3.14 5.05 18.81
CA LEU A 88 -2.56 3.73 18.97
C LEU A 88 -2.71 3.29 20.42
N SER A 89 -2.34 4.14 21.39
CA SER A 89 -2.45 3.83 22.82
C SER A 89 -3.89 3.59 23.24
N LYS A 90 -4.86 4.34 22.71
CA LYS A 90 -6.30 4.06 22.95
C LYS A 90 -6.74 2.71 22.38
N GLN A 91 -6.31 2.36 21.17
CA GLN A 91 -6.59 1.03 20.62
C GLN A 91 -5.96 -0.09 21.47
N TYR A 92 -4.74 0.11 21.98
CA TYR A 92 -4.11 -0.83 22.91
C TYR A 92 -4.89 -0.90 24.23
N GLU A 93 -5.29 0.22 24.81
CA GLU A 93 -6.08 0.23 26.04
C GLU A 93 -7.44 -0.46 25.87
N ASP A 94 -8.11 -0.28 24.73
CA ASP A 94 -9.39 -0.94 24.45
C ASP A 94 -9.23 -2.46 24.30
N LYS A 95 -8.22 -2.90 23.51
CA LYS A 95 -7.94 -4.33 23.28
C LYS A 95 -7.53 -5.05 24.56
N TYR A 96 -6.65 -4.46 25.36
CA TYR A 96 -6.07 -5.11 26.54
C TYR A 96 -6.65 -4.61 27.87
N SER A 97 -7.78 -3.92 27.86
CA SER A 97 -8.47 -3.40 29.06
C SER A 97 -8.64 -4.45 30.17
N LYS A 98 -8.92 -5.70 29.78
CA LYS A 98 -9.08 -6.83 30.71
C LYS A 98 -7.79 -7.27 31.40
N HIS A 99 -6.64 -7.02 30.80
CA HIS A 99 -5.33 -7.51 31.24
C HIS A 99 -4.35 -6.38 31.58
N LYS A 100 -4.77 -5.12 31.46
CA LYS A 100 -3.97 -3.90 31.65
C LYS A 100 -3.10 -3.91 32.92
N ARG A 101 -3.68 -4.26 34.07
CA ARG A 101 -2.94 -4.31 35.35
C ARG A 101 -1.84 -5.37 35.37
N VAL A 102 -2.07 -6.50 34.71
CA VAL A 102 -1.10 -7.61 34.63
C VAL A 102 0.01 -7.25 33.64
N ILE A 103 -0.33 -6.61 32.53
CA ILE A 103 0.61 -6.12 31.52
C ILE A 103 1.53 -5.04 32.11
N GLU A 104 0.97 -4.07 32.84
CA GLU A 104 1.74 -3.02 33.54
C GLU A 104 2.68 -3.59 34.61
N GLN A 105 2.30 -4.68 35.29
CA GLN A 105 3.12 -5.33 36.32
C GLN A 105 4.23 -6.22 35.76
N LEU A 106 3.97 -6.94 34.67
CA LEU A 106 4.94 -7.86 34.07
C LEU A 106 5.96 -7.13 33.20
N GLY A 107 5.59 -5.99 32.61
CA GLY A 107 6.45 -5.20 31.72
C GLY A 107 6.79 -5.97 30.44
N GLY A 108 6.24 -5.54 29.30
CA GLY A 108 6.53 -6.16 28.00
C GLY A 108 5.39 -6.03 27.01
N ASP A 109 5.59 -6.58 25.82
CA ASP A 109 4.59 -6.57 24.75
C ASP A 109 3.36 -7.42 25.14
N PRO A 110 2.14 -6.87 25.04
CA PRO A 110 0.92 -7.52 25.52
C PRO A 110 0.60 -8.81 24.76
N ASP A 111 0.92 -8.87 23.46
CA ASP A 111 0.71 -10.08 22.65
C ASP A 111 1.59 -11.26 23.12
N VAL A 112 2.82 -10.98 23.52
CA VAL A 112 3.74 -11.99 24.07
C VAL A 112 3.25 -12.49 25.44
N ILE A 113 2.67 -11.58 26.22
CA ILE A 113 2.10 -11.92 27.53
C ILE A 113 0.85 -12.80 27.37
N GLU A 114 -0.04 -12.48 26.43
CA GLU A 114 -1.21 -13.32 26.13
C GLU A 114 -0.79 -14.71 25.64
N LEU A 115 0.23 -14.79 24.79
CA LEU A 115 0.76 -16.06 24.31
C LEU A 115 1.24 -16.93 25.48
N ARG A 116 2.08 -16.36 26.36
CA ARG A 116 2.59 -17.07 27.55
C ARG A 116 1.48 -17.49 28.49
N LEU A 117 0.45 -16.66 28.68
CA LEU A 117 -0.71 -17.02 29.49
C LEU A 117 -1.45 -18.23 28.90
N LYS A 118 -1.64 -18.27 27.57
CA LYS A 118 -2.24 -19.42 26.90
C LYS A 118 -1.37 -20.67 27.03
N GLU A 119 -0.05 -20.56 26.86
CA GLU A 119 0.87 -21.68 27.08
C GLU A 119 0.78 -22.22 28.50
N GLN A 120 0.76 -21.34 29.51
CA GLN A 120 0.59 -21.75 30.91
C GLN A 120 -0.77 -22.39 31.17
N GLN A 121 -1.84 -21.89 30.55
CA GLN A 121 -3.16 -22.51 30.64
C GLN A 121 -3.15 -23.93 30.08
N ILE A 122 -2.56 -24.13 28.91
CA ILE A 122 -2.41 -25.45 28.29
C ILE A 122 -1.60 -26.39 29.21
N MET A 123 -0.50 -25.91 29.79
CA MET A 123 0.29 -26.73 30.73
C MET A 123 -0.50 -27.11 31.98
N ASN A 124 -1.22 -26.16 32.58
CA ASN A 124 -2.02 -26.41 33.78
C ASN A 124 -3.18 -27.37 33.49
N GLU A 125 -3.87 -27.20 32.36
CA GLU A 125 -4.94 -28.08 31.93
C GLU A 125 -4.41 -29.48 31.61
N ALA A 126 -3.29 -29.57 30.88
CA ALA A 126 -2.60 -30.83 30.61
C ALA A 126 -2.21 -31.55 31.90
N GLN A 127 -1.71 -30.82 32.90
CA GLN A 127 -1.34 -31.40 34.19
C GLN A 127 -2.58 -31.93 34.94
N GLN A 128 -3.67 -31.16 34.97
CA GLN A 128 -4.92 -31.62 35.59
C GLN A 128 -5.49 -32.86 34.89
N LEU A 129 -5.47 -32.89 33.56
CA LEU A 129 -5.89 -34.05 32.76
C LEU A 129 -4.99 -35.26 33.02
N ALA A 130 -3.67 -35.04 33.14
CA ALA A 130 -2.72 -36.10 33.45
C ALA A 130 -2.98 -36.69 34.84
N GLU A 131 -3.21 -35.85 35.86
CA GLU A 131 -3.53 -36.29 37.22
C GLU A 131 -4.88 -37.04 37.28
N GLN A 132 -5.89 -36.57 36.54
CA GLN A 132 -7.22 -37.19 36.50
C GLN A 132 -7.23 -38.54 35.78
N ASN A 133 -6.53 -38.63 34.66
CA ASN A 133 -6.53 -39.82 33.80
C ASN A 133 -5.36 -40.77 34.09
N GLY A 134 -4.46 -40.40 35.00
CA GLY A 134 -3.24 -41.15 35.31
C GLY A 134 -2.28 -41.24 34.12
N TRP A 135 -2.16 -40.16 33.32
CA TRP A 135 -1.26 -40.14 32.16
C TRP A 135 0.20 -40.27 32.58
N ASP A 136 0.97 -41.00 31.78
CA ASP A 136 2.41 -41.04 31.91
C ASP A 136 3.10 -39.81 31.27
N GLU A 137 4.40 -39.66 31.49
CA GLU A 137 5.18 -38.53 30.98
C GLU A 137 5.20 -38.46 29.44
N GLN A 138 5.10 -39.61 28.76
CA GLN A 138 5.06 -39.67 27.29
C GLN A 138 3.71 -39.16 26.76
N GLN A 139 2.60 -39.56 27.39
CA GLN A 139 1.26 -39.10 27.04
C GLN A 139 1.08 -37.60 27.31
N TYR A 140 1.59 -37.11 28.44
CA TYR A 140 1.58 -35.69 28.79
C TYR A 140 2.37 -34.85 27.77
N SER A 141 3.60 -35.26 27.45
CA SER A 141 4.44 -34.55 26.47
C SER A 141 3.86 -34.61 25.05
N TRP A 142 3.25 -35.73 24.67
CA TRP A 142 2.53 -35.85 23.40
C TRP A 142 1.35 -34.86 23.33
N TYR A 143 0.52 -34.79 24.38
CA TYR A 143 -0.61 -33.87 24.43
C TYR A 143 -0.19 -32.40 24.34
N ILE A 144 0.83 -32.00 25.12
CA ILE A 144 1.37 -30.64 25.04
C ILE A 144 1.92 -30.34 23.65
N GLY A 145 2.68 -31.27 23.06
CA GLY A 145 3.20 -31.12 21.71
C GLY A 145 2.09 -30.94 20.68
N GLN A 146 1.01 -31.71 20.80
CA GLN A 146 -0.17 -31.57 19.96
C GLN A 146 -0.84 -30.19 20.11
N GLN A 147 -1.05 -29.73 21.35
CA GLN A 147 -1.66 -28.42 21.62
C GLN A 147 -0.81 -27.26 21.11
N GLN A 148 0.52 -27.34 21.26
CA GLN A 148 1.45 -26.35 20.69
C GLN A 148 1.38 -26.31 19.16
N GLN A 149 1.24 -27.46 18.50
CA GLN A 149 1.06 -27.51 17.05
C GLN A 149 -0.25 -26.84 16.62
N VAL A 150 -1.36 -27.10 17.32
CA VAL A 150 -2.66 -26.47 17.04
C VAL A 150 -2.56 -24.95 17.20
N MET A 151 -1.95 -24.48 18.30
CA MET A 151 -1.74 -23.04 18.52
C MET A 151 -0.93 -22.40 17.39
N LYS A 152 0.16 -23.05 16.97
CA LYS A 152 0.99 -22.56 15.86
C LYS A 152 0.21 -22.53 14.54
N GLN A 153 -0.60 -23.55 14.27
CA GLN A 153 -1.47 -23.55 13.09
C GLN A 153 -2.49 -22.42 13.13
N GLU A 154 -3.11 -22.16 14.28
CA GLU A 154 -4.03 -21.02 14.45
C GLU A 154 -3.36 -19.68 14.17
N GLN A 155 -2.13 -19.49 14.65
CA GLN A 155 -1.35 -18.27 14.38
C GLN A 155 -1.11 -18.09 12.89
N LEU A 156 -0.62 -19.14 12.23
CA LEU A 156 -0.39 -19.11 10.78
C LEU A 156 -1.68 -18.82 10.01
N GLN A 157 -2.80 -19.41 10.42
CA GLN A 157 -4.10 -19.13 9.78
C GLN A 157 -4.52 -17.66 9.94
N LYS A 158 -4.29 -17.05 11.10
CA LYS A 158 -4.57 -15.63 11.33
C LYS A 158 -3.68 -14.74 10.46
N GLU A 159 -2.39 -15.03 10.42
CA GLU A 159 -1.44 -14.30 9.57
C GLU A 159 -1.82 -14.40 8.09
N LEU A 160 -2.17 -15.61 7.61
CA LEU A 160 -2.62 -15.82 6.23
C LEU A 160 -3.92 -15.05 5.94
N ALA A 161 -4.87 -15.03 6.88
CA ALA A 161 -6.11 -14.27 6.73
C ALA A 161 -5.84 -12.76 6.64
N GLU A 162 -4.96 -12.22 7.50
CA GLU A 162 -4.55 -10.82 7.47
C GLU A 162 -3.82 -10.45 6.17
N LEU A 163 -2.92 -11.32 5.69
CA LEU A 163 -2.23 -11.13 4.42
C LEU A 163 -3.20 -11.16 3.25
N ARG A 164 -4.19 -12.04 3.27
CA ARG A 164 -5.23 -12.10 2.23
C ARG A 164 -6.03 -10.81 2.16
N ILE A 165 -6.45 -10.28 3.32
CA ILE A 165 -7.14 -8.98 3.41
C ILE A 165 -6.23 -7.85 2.91
N ALA A 166 -4.96 -7.86 3.30
CA ALA A 166 -3.98 -6.85 2.88
C ALA A 166 -3.77 -6.84 1.36
N ASN A 167 -3.68 -8.02 0.73
CA ASN A 167 -3.55 -8.15 -0.71
C ASN A 167 -4.79 -7.64 -1.43
N GLN A 168 -6.00 -8.03 -0.99
CA GLN A 168 -7.24 -7.52 -1.55
C GLN A 168 -7.36 -5.99 -1.43
N ILE A 169 -6.90 -5.40 -0.33
CA ILE A 169 -6.85 -3.94 -0.17
C ILE A 169 -5.86 -3.30 -1.14
N ASN A 170 -4.71 -3.94 -1.39
CA ASN A 170 -3.73 -3.47 -2.36
C ASN A 170 -4.28 -3.52 -3.78
N ASP A 171 -4.98 -4.60 -4.16
CA ASP A 171 -5.61 -4.73 -5.49
C ASP A 171 -6.66 -3.63 -5.72
N LEU A 172 -7.41 -3.28 -4.68
CA LEU A 172 -8.43 -2.23 -4.74
C LEU A 172 -7.87 -0.81 -4.63
N ARG A 173 -6.61 -0.65 -4.22
CA ARG A 173 -6.00 0.67 -3.99
C ARG A 173 -5.99 1.53 -5.27
N ASP A 174 -5.72 0.90 -6.40
CA ASP A 174 -5.57 1.59 -7.68
C ASP A 174 -6.93 1.92 -8.32
N ASN A 175 -8.02 1.36 -7.78
CA ASN A 175 -9.36 1.63 -8.25
C ASN A 175 -9.87 2.99 -7.72
N PRO A 176 -10.30 3.91 -8.60
CA PRO A 176 -10.78 5.23 -8.18
C PRO A 176 -12.09 5.15 -7.36
N GLU A 177 -12.81 4.03 -7.42
CA GLU A 177 -14.01 3.80 -6.61
C GLU A 177 -13.72 3.55 -5.13
N PHE A 178 -12.50 3.08 -4.82
CA PHE A 178 -12.04 2.72 -3.48
C PHE A 178 -10.98 3.70 -2.96
N ALA A 179 -11.07 4.97 -3.38
CA ALA A 179 -10.13 6.00 -2.96
C ALA A 179 -10.01 6.07 -1.43
N GLY A 180 -8.76 6.05 -0.95
CA GLY A 180 -8.45 6.08 0.48
C GLY A 180 -8.68 4.78 1.24
N ILE A 181 -8.92 3.64 0.57
CA ILE A 181 -9.08 2.32 1.21
C ILE A 181 -7.90 1.96 2.12
N GLN A 182 -6.67 2.33 1.76
CA GLN A 182 -5.47 2.14 2.59
C GLN A 182 -5.59 2.76 3.98
N THR A 183 -6.23 3.93 4.09
CA THR A 183 -6.39 4.63 5.38
C THR A 183 -7.37 3.93 6.32
N MET A 184 -8.22 3.04 5.77
CA MET A 184 -9.21 2.26 6.52
C MET A 184 -8.81 0.79 6.64
N ARG A 185 -7.55 0.43 6.35
CA ARG A 185 -7.08 -0.96 6.34
C ARG A 185 -7.37 -1.70 7.63
N GLN A 186 -7.09 -1.08 8.78
CA GLN A 186 -7.33 -1.69 10.10
C GLN A 186 -8.83 -1.89 10.35
N GLU A 187 -9.65 -0.86 10.10
CA GLU A 187 -11.10 -0.92 10.31
C GLU A 187 -11.78 -1.97 9.40
N ILE A 188 -11.30 -2.07 8.15
CA ILE A 188 -11.76 -3.08 7.19
C ILE A 188 -11.36 -4.48 7.67
N SER A 189 -10.11 -4.67 8.08
CA SER A 189 -9.63 -5.94 8.65
C SER A 189 -10.47 -6.36 9.85
N ASP A 190 -10.76 -5.43 10.77
CA ASP A 190 -11.57 -5.70 11.96
C ASP A 190 -13.00 -6.13 11.60
N ILE A 191 -13.62 -5.52 10.60
CA ILE A 191 -14.98 -5.90 10.15
C ILE A 191 -14.96 -7.27 9.47
N VAL A 192 -14.01 -7.50 8.57
CA VAL A 192 -13.89 -8.78 7.85
C VAL A 192 -13.63 -9.91 8.84
N ASN A 193 -12.71 -9.71 9.79
CA ASN A 193 -12.39 -10.68 10.84
C ASN A 193 -13.58 -10.93 11.77
N ARG A 194 -14.30 -9.88 12.20
CA ARG A 194 -15.51 -10.03 13.03
C ARG A 194 -16.62 -10.79 12.30
N SER A 195 -16.67 -10.66 10.98
CA SER A 195 -17.61 -11.36 10.12
C SER A 195 -17.17 -12.80 9.78
N ASN A 196 -16.02 -13.27 10.30
CA ASN A 196 -15.40 -14.55 9.94
C ASN A 196 -15.23 -14.74 8.42
N GLY A 197 -14.93 -13.65 7.70
CA GLY A 197 -14.74 -13.67 6.24
C GLY A 197 -16.03 -13.74 5.42
N THR A 198 -17.21 -13.56 6.03
CA THR A 198 -18.47 -13.47 5.27
C THR A 198 -18.62 -12.17 4.49
N LEU A 199 -18.09 -11.06 5.02
CA LEU A 199 -17.96 -9.81 4.28
C LEU A 199 -16.67 -9.80 3.46
N SER A 200 -16.77 -9.37 2.20
CA SER A 200 -15.60 -9.03 1.40
C SER A 200 -15.01 -7.68 1.83
N VAL A 201 -13.74 -7.45 1.47
CA VAL A 201 -13.03 -6.18 1.68
C VAL A 201 -13.79 -5.00 1.06
N GLU A 202 -14.39 -5.19 -0.11
CA GLU A 202 -15.22 -4.18 -0.78
C GLU A 202 -16.46 -3.85 0.04
N GLN A 203 -17.20 -4.87 0.49
CA GLN A 203 -18.41 -4.67 1.29
C GLN A 203 -18.08 -3.98 2.62
N ALA A 204 -16.97 -4.35 3.24
CA ALA A 204 -16.49 -3.71 4.47
C ALA A 204 -16.11 -2.23 4.23
N TYR A 205 -15.47 -1.90 3.10
CA TYR A 205 -15.18 -0.52 2.71
C TYR A 205 -16.47 0.31 2.57
N TRP A 206 -17.49 -0.22 1.90
CA TRP A 206 -18.77 0.48 1.75
C TRP A 206 -19.50 0.62 3.09
N ALA A 207 -19.46 -0.41 3.93
CA ALA A 207 -20.06 -0.40 5.27
C ALA A 207 -19.44 0.66 6.20
N LEU A 208 -18.13 0.92 6.08
CA LEU A 208 -17.42 1.97 6.81
C LEU A 208 -17.71 3.40 6.29
N GLY A 209 -18.54 3.53 5.25
CA GLY A 209 -18.85 4.82 4.66
C GLY A 209 -17.86 5.26 3.58
N GLY A 210 -17.17 4.32 2.93
CA GLY A 210 -16.29 4.57 1.79
C GLY A 210 -16.90 5.46 0.70
N ALA A 211 -18.21 5.39 0.49
CA ALA A 211 -18.93 6.28 -0.44
C ALA A 211 -18.78 7.77 -0.13
N LYS A 212 -18.84 8.15 1.14
CA LYS A 212 -18.66 9.56 1.54
C LYS A 212 -17.22 10.01 1.28
N ARG A 213 -16.26 9.13 1.56
CA ARG A 213 -14.83 9.40 1.37
C ARG A 213 -14.48 9.54 -0.11
N ASN A 214 -14.96 8.62 -0.94
CA ASN A 214 -14.79 8.69 -2.39
C ASN A 214 -15.38 9.99 -2.98
N GLN A 215 -16.59 10.39 -2.55
CA GLN A 215 -17.16 11.68 -2.97
C GLN A 215 -16.30 12.88 -2.55
N GLN A 216 -15.73 12.86 -1.34
CA GLN A 216 -14.82 13.92 -0.89
C GLN A 216 -13.56 13.96 -1.75
N THR A 217 -12.93 12.81 -1.99
CA THR A 217 -11.72 12.72 -2.82
C THR A 217 -11.98 13.18 -4.27
N LYS A 218 -13.14 12.82 -4.85
CA LYS A 218 -13.56 13.31 -6.17
C LYS A 218 -13.68 14.84 -6.20
N ARG A 219 -14.36 15.44 -5.22
CA ARG A 219 -14.47 16.91 -5.12
C ARG A 219 -13.11 17.59 -4.95
N GLU A 220 -12.22 17.02 -4.15
CA GLU A 220 -10.86 17.55 -3.98
C GLU A 220 -10.04 17.44 -5.27
N ALA A 221 -10.13 16.32 -5.98
CA ALA A 221 -9.48 16.12 -7.27
C ALA A 221 -10.00 17.11 -8.32
N GLU A 222 -11.30 17.33 -8.39
CA GLU A 222 -11.93 18.33 -9.26
C GLU A 222 -11.47 19.75 -8.92
N GLN A 223 -11.39 20.11 -7.64
CA GLN A 223 -10.88 21.41 -7.20
C GLN A 223 -9.41 21.60 -7.57
N ARG A 224 -8.56 20.59 -7.34
CA ARG A 224 -7.15 20.65 -7.74
C ARG A 224 -7.01 20.77 -9.26
N ALA A 225 -7.77 20.00 -10.02
CA ALA A 225 -7.78 20.09 -11.48
C ALA A 225 -8.25 21.47 -11.96
N ALA A 226 -9.26 22.06 -11.33
CA ALA A 226 -9.71 23.42 -11.63
C ALA A 226 -8.64 24.48 -11.32
N VAL A 227 -7.91 24.35 -10.20
CA VAL A 227 -6.80 25.25 -9.86
C VAL A 227 -5.66 25.12 -10.86
N GLN A 228 -5.26 23.89 -11.22
CA GLN A 228 -4.22 23.66 -12.23
C GLN A 228 -4.62 24.19 -13.60
N ARG A 229 -5.88 24.02 -14.01
CA ARG A 229 -6.42 24.61 -15.25
C ARG A 229 -6.36 26.14 -15.21
N ARG A 230 -6.74 26.76 -14.08
CA ARG A 230 -6.64 28.22 -13.91
C ARG A 230 -5.19 28.71 -14.00
N GLN A 231 -4.23 27.99 -13.40
CA GLN A 231 -2.81 28.34 -13.50
C GLN A 231 -2.27 28.21 -14.92
N ARG A 232 -2.68 27.19 -15.69
CA ARG A 232 -2.29 27.04 -17.10
C ARG A 232 -2.91 28.09 -18.02
N VAL A 233 -4.17 28.48 -17.78
CA VAL A 233 -4.84 29.51 -18.58
C VAL A 233 -4.26 30.89 -18.28
N VAL A 234 -3.96 31.22 -17.02
CA VAL A 234 -3.32 32.51 -16.65
C VAL A 234 -1.87 32.61 -17.17
N ALA A 235 -1.15 31.49 -17.32
CA ALA A 235 0.19 31.48 -17.92
C ALA A 235 0.18 31.72 -19.44
N ASN A 236 -0.93 31.41 -20.13
CA ASN A 236 -1.10 31.65 -21.57
C ASN A 236 -1.69 33.02 -21.90
N ASP A 237 -2.33 33.68 -20.92
CA ASP A 237 -2.82 35.07 -21.01
C ASP A 237 -1.89 36.07 -20.29
N ALA A 238 -0.59 35.74 -20.16
CA ALA A 238 0.39 36.81 -19.98
C ALA A 238 0.29 37.71 -21.22
N PRO A 239 -0.01 39.01 -21.09
CA PRO A 239 -0.03 39.91 -22.24
C PRO A 239 1.33 39.77 -22.92
N ALA A 240 1.31 39.41 -24.21
CA ALA A 240 2.50 39.44 -25.05
C ALA A 240 3.28 40.69 -24.68
N ALA A 241 4.51 40.49 -24.20
CA ALA A 241 5.35 41.51 -23.63
C ALA A 241 5.17 42.83 -24.41
N ALA A 242 4.76 43.88 -23.70
CA ALA A 242 4.74 45.22 -24.24
C ALA A 242 6.05 45.43 -25.00
N SER A 243 5.93 45.72 -26.30
CA SER A 243 7.02 45.92 -27.23
C SER A 243 8.18 46.61 -26.52
N THR A 244 9.32 45.92 -26.42
CA THR A 244 10.59 46.45 -25.90
C THR A 244 11.20 47.48 -26.87
N GLU A 245 10.37 48.25 -27.57
CA GLU A 245 10.78 49.34 -28.41
C GLU A 245 10.91 50.60 -27.56
N LYS A 246 12.16 51.01 -27.38
CA LYS A 246 12.54 52.24 -26.69
C LYS A 246 11.68 53.43 -27.17
N ALA A 247 10.99 54.08 -26.24
CA ALA A 247 10.17 55.25 -26.51
C ALA A 247 11.02 56.37 -27.13
N LEU A 248 10.54 56.99 -28.21
CA LEU A 248 11.21 58.11 -28.86
C LEU A 248 11.07 59.39 -28.00
N PRO A 249 12.11 60.24 -27.90
CA PRO A 249 12.01 61.52 -27.21
C PRO A 249 10.93 62.42 -27.82
N PRO A 250 10.20 63.22 -27.01
CA PRO A 250 9.08 64.03 -27.49
C PRO A 250 9.49 65.11 -28.50
N ASP A 251 10.71 65.66 -28.38
CA ASP A 251 11.24 66.66 -29.32
C ASP A 251 11.41 66.08 -30.74
N VAL A 252 11.84 64.83 -30.82
CA VAL A 252 12.05 64.10 -32.08
C VAL A 252 10.71 63.80 -32.76
N LEU A 253 9.68 63.46 -31.98
CA LEU A 253 8.32 63.24 -32.49
C LEU A 253 7.69 64.53 -33.01
N ALA A 254 7.91 65.66 -32.34
CA ALA A 254 7.42 66.95 -32.80
C ALA A 254 8.08 67.37 -34.12
N GLN A 255 9.39 67.15 -34.25
CA GLN A 255 10.14 67.47 -35.46
C GLN A 255 9.78 66.54 -36.63
N ALA A 256 9.57 65.25 -36.35
CA ALA A 256 9.09 64.27 -37.32
C ALA A 256 7.70 64.61 -37.86
N ALA A 257 6.77 64.98 -36.97
CA ALA A 257 5.43 65.40 -37.35
C ALA A 257 5.47 66.68 -38.20
N ALA A 258 6.36 67.63 -37.90
CA ALA A 258 6.57 68.83 -38.70
C ALA A 258 7.16 68.53 -40.09
N MET A 259 7.95 67.45 -40.23
CA MET A 259 8.50 66.97 -41.50
C MET A 259 7.60 65.95 -42.22
N GLY A 260 6.42 65.64 -41.67
CA GLY A 260 5.46 64.70 -42.26
C GLY A 260 5.91 63.24 -42.22
N MET A 261 6.89 62.88 -41.37
CA MET A 261 7.39 61.52 -41.22
C MET A 261 6.63 60.76 -40.15
N SER A 262 6.41 59.46 -40.37
CA SER A 262 5.80 58.59 -39.38
C SER A 262 6.78 58.23 -38.24
N PRO A 263 6.29 57.95 -37.02
CA PRO A 263 7.16 57.54 -35.91
C PRO A 263 8.00 56.28 -36.18
N ALA A 264 7.51 55.40 -37.08
CA ALA A 264 8.23 54.21 -37.50
C ALA A 264 9.43 54.54 -38.40
N GLU A 265 9.25 55.42 -39.39
CA GLU A 265 10.31 55.86 -40.31
C GLU A 265 11.41 56.63 -39.57
N VAL A 266 11.05 57.42 -38.57
CA VAL A 266 12.01 58.18 -37.75
C VAL A 266 12.86 57.24 -36.90
N ARG A 267 12.26 56.15 -36.39
CA ARG A 267 12.99 55.13 -35.64
C ARG A 267 13.95 54.36 -36.53
N GLU A 268 13.54 54.09 -37.77
CA GLU A 268 14.38 53.48 -38.78
C GLU A 268 15.57 54.39 -39.11
N LEU A 269 15.33 55.69 -39.36
CA LEU A 269 16.39 56.67 -39.61
C LEU A 269 17.38 56.82 -38.44
N MET A 270 16.90 56.86 -37.20
CA MET A 270 17.76 56.88 -36.00
C MET A 270 18.55 55.58 -35.82
N ALA A 271 17.99 54.44 -36.24
CA ALA A 271 18.72 53.18 -36.25
C ALA A 271 19.79 53.15 -37.35
N PHE A 272 19.58 53.86 -38.48
CA PHE A 272 20.54 53.99 -39.59
C PHE A 272 21.68 54.99 -39.30
N GLU A 273 21.42 56.11 -38.63
CA GLU A 273 22.44 57.11 -38.27
C GLU A 273 23.52 56.57 -37.29
N GLY A 274 23.24 55.48 -36.57
CA GLY A 274 24.19 54.82 -35.68
C GLY A 274 25.10 53.77 -36.34
N ILE A 275 24.97 53.53 -37.65
CA ILE A 275 25.67 52.44 -38.35
C ILE A 275 27.00 52.95 -38.91
N ASN A 276 28.07 52.77 -38.13
CA ASN A 276 29.43 53.08 -38.58
C ASN A 276 30.17 51.86 -39.18
N ASN A 277 29.56 50.67 -39.19
CA ASN A 277 30.21 49.44 -39.66
C ASN A 277 29.25 48.51 -40.42
N ILE A 278 29.78 47.81 -41.44
CA ILE A 278 29.02 46.94 -42.35
C ILE A 278 28.34 45.75 -41.66
N ASN A 279 28.83 45.37 -40.48
CA ASN A 279 28.26 44.31 -39.67
C ASN A 279 26.96 44.72 -38.96
N ASP A 280 26.78 46.01 -38.66
CA ASP A 280 25.56 46.51 -38.01
C ASP A 280 24.41 46.66 -39.03
N TYR A 281 24.74 47.06 -40.26
CA TYR A 281 23.80 47.05 -41.40
C TYR A 281 23.24 45.63 -41.67
N ARG A 282 24.10 44.60 -41.61
CA ARG A 282 23.69 43.20 -41.84
C ARG A 282 22.76 42.65 -40.76
N LYS A 283 22.81 43.16 -39.54
CA LYS A 283 21.92 42.74 -38.44
C LYS A 283 20.52 43.33 -38.58
N ILE A 284 20.43 44.57 -39.06
CA ILE A 284 19.15 45.27 -39.24
C ILE A 284 18.38 44.68 -40.43
N LYS A 285 19.05 44.37 -41.54
CA LYS A 285 18.40 43.80 -42.75
C LYS A 285 17.95 42.33 -42.60
N LYS A 286 18.41 41.62 -41.57
CA LYS A 286 18.04 40.20 -41.32
C LYS A 286 16.83 40.02 -40.40
N LYS A 287 16.33 41.11 -39.80
CA LYS A 287 15.00 41.14 -39.15
C LYS A 287 13.95 41.54 -40.17
#